data_AF-A0A3C0KH83-F1
#
_entry.id   AF-A0A3C0KH83-F1
#
_cell.length_a   1.000
_cell.length_b   1.000
_cell.length_c   1.000
_cell.angle_alpha   90.00
_cell.angle_beta   90.00
_cell.angle_gamma   90.00
#
_symmetry.space_group_name_H-M   'P 1'
#
loop_
_entity.id
_entity.type
_entity.pdbx_description
1 polymer ?
#
loop_
_entity_poly.entity_id
_entity_poly.type
_entity_poly.pdbx_seq_one_letter_code
_entity_poly.pdbx_strand_id
1 'polypeptide(L)'
;WYFTPFYSMLRAITTEMMLVVSVITVLTVLFVWIKGRMSLMTKAGISVAALVALAVFGGFSFIGIPGIDAKFWGVVVMGGAVIILFFLPWLDHSPVKSIRYRPSWNKWLYLVFVINFLILGYLGVQPPSPVGERVSQVGTLFYFGFFLLMPWWSRLGEPRPVPARVIFKPH
;
A
#
# COMPACT_ATOMS: atom_id res chain seq x y z
N TRP A 1 22.71 -10.08 1.38
CA TRP A 1 22.37 -8.65 1.32
C TRP A 1 20.95 -8.49 0.82
N TYR A 2 19.98 -8.62 1.72
CA TYR A 2 18.59 -8.28 1.39
C TYR A 2 18.44 -6.77 1.50
N PHE A 3 17.78 -6.15 0.54
CA PHE A 3 17.42 -4.74 0.65
C PHE A 3 16.48 -4.58 1.84
N THR A 4 16.96 -3.94 2.90
CA THR A 4 16.43 -4.10 4.27
C THR A 4 14.97 -3.65 4.44
N PRO A 5 14.48 -2.57 3.79
CA PRO A 5 13.07 -2.18 3.87
C PRO A 5 12.11 -3.22 3.27
N PHE A 6 12.48 -3.89 2.17
CA PHE A 6 11.59 -4.89 1.57
C PHE A 6 11.55 -6.17 2.40
N TYR A 7 12.66 -6.49 3.07
CA TYR A 7 12.71 -7.62 3.99
C TYR A 7 11.87 -7.41 5.26
N SER A 8 11.78 -6.18 5.79
CA SER A 8 10.84 -5.90 6.88
C SER A 8 9.39 -6.04 6.43
N MET A 9 9.05 -5.62 5.20
CA MET A 9 7.70 -5.78 4.65
C MET A 9 7.33 -7.25 4.46
N LEU A 10 8.25 -8.10 4.00
CA LEU A 10 8.06 -9.54 3.91
C LEU A 10 7.67 -10.13 5.27
N ARG A 11 8.42 -9.77 6.32
CA ARG A 11 8.18 -10.26 7.69
C ARG A 11 6.94 -9.65 8.35
N ALA A 12 6.47 -8.51 7.85
CA ALA A 12 5.23 -7.90 8.33
C ALA A 12 3.98 -8.73 7.95
N ILE A 13 4.08 -9.54 6.89
CA ILE A 13 3.00 -10.42 6.45
C ILE A 13 2.96 -11.66 7.33
N THR A 14 2.04 -11.66 8.29
CA THR A 14 1.81 -12.79 9.20
C THR A 14 0.45 -13.40 8.99
N THR A 15 0.26 -14.62 9.50
CA THR A 15 -1.03 -15.33 9.45
C THR A 15 -2.14 -14.48 10.09
N GLU A 16 -1.83 -13.83 11.22
CA GLU A 16 -2.74 -12.89 11.87
C GLU A 16 -3.15 -11.73 10.94
N MET A 17 -2.21 -11.17 10.20
CA MET A 17 -2.51 -10.11 9.25
C MET A 17 -3.43 -10.60 8.12
N MET A 18 -3.27 -11.85 7.67
CA MET A 18 -4.12 -12.43 6.63
C MET A 18 -5.53 -12.74 7.12
N LEU A 19 -5.67 -13.11 8.38
CA LEU A 19 -6.97 -13.19 9.04
C LEU A 19 -7.62 -11.82 9.15
N VAL A 20 -6.88 -10.78 9.55
CA VAL A 20 -7.41 -9.41 9.61
C VAL A 20 -7.90 -8.94 8.24
N VAL A 21 -7.13 -9.17 7.17
CA VAL A 21 -7.56 -8.85 5.79
C VAL A 21 -8.84 -9.60 5.43
N SER A 22 -8.93 -10.89 5.76
CA SER A 22 -10.12 -11.70 5.52
C SER A 22 -11.35 -11.16 6.27
N VAL A 23 -11.20 -10.75 7.53
CA VAL A 23 -12.27 -10.13 8.31
C VAL A 23 -12.72 -8.81 7.67
N ILE A 24 -11.78 -7.96 7.24
CA ILE A 24 -12.10 -6.71 6.54
C ILE A 24 -12.86 -6.98 5.23
N THR A 25 -12.48 -8.01 4.47
CA THR A 25 -13.18 -8.42 3.25
C THR A 25 -14.63 -8.83 3.57
N VAL A 26 -14.85 -9.65 4.59
CA VAL A 26 -16.21 -10.03 5.03
C VAL A 26 -17.03 -8.81 5.41
N LEU A 27 -16.48 -7.93 6.25
CA LEU A 27 -17.15 -6.70 6.69
C LEU A 27 -17.50 -5.79 5.51
N THR A 28 -16.63 -5.69 4.50
CA THR A 28 -16.87 -4.90 3.30
C THR A 28 -18.04 -5.45 2.48
N VAL A 29 -18.10 -6.78 2.31
CA VAL A 29 -19.23 -7.44 1.62
C VAL A 29 -20.53 -7.21 2.38
N LEU A 30 -20.52 -7.42 3.70
CA LEU A 30 -21.68 -7.19 4.55
C LEU A 30 -22.17 -5.74 4.44
N PHE A 31 -21.26 -4.76 4.47
CA PHE A 31 -21.59 -3.36 4.30
C PHE A 31 -22.22 -3.05 2.93
N VAL A 32 -21.66 -3.62 1.86
CA VAL A 32 -22.22 -3.48 0.50
C VAL A 32 -23.63 -4.06 0.41
N TRP A 33 -23.89 -5.19 1.07
CA TRP A 33 -25.21 -5.80 1.09
C TRP A 33 -26.23 -4.97 1.89
N ILE A 34 -25.85 -4.51 3.08
CA ILE A 34 -26.71 -3.75 3.99
C ILE A 34 -27.01 -2.35 3.45
N LYS A 35 -26.00 -1.62 2.97
CA LYS A 35 -26.10 -0.18 2.67
C LYS A 35 -25.98 0.16 1.18
N GLY A 36 -25.50 -0.77 0.35
CA GLY A 36 -25.30 -0.52 -1.08
C GLY A 36 -26.62 -0.38 -1.84
N ARG A 37 -26.76 0.72 -2.60
CA ARG A 37 -27.89 0.96 -3.52
C ARG A 37 -27.65 0.39 -4.92
N MET A 38 -26.66 -0.49 -5.08
CA MET A 38 -26.25 -1.07 -6.36
C MET A 38 -27.19 -2.21 -6.81
N SER A 39 -27.22 -2.48 -8.12
CA SER A 39 -27.99 -3.59 -8.69
C SER A 39 -27.53 -4.95 -8.15
N LEU A 40 -28.45 -5.93 -8.16
CA LEU A 40 -28.19 -7.26 -7.61
C LEU A 40 -27.00 -7.95 -8.30
N MET A 41 -26.85 -7.78 -9.62
CA MET A 41 -25.73 -8.36 -10.38
C MET A 41 -24.37 -7.83 -9.90
N THR A 42 -24.27 -6.53 -9.61
CA THR A 42 -23.05 -5.93 -9.08
C THR A 42 -22.74 -6.43 -7.67
N LYS A 43 -23.75 -6.55 -6.81
CA LYS A 43 -23.58 -7.11 -5.46
C LYS A 43 -23.13 -8.58 -5.50
N ALA A 44 -23.75 -9.38 -6.36
CA ALA A 44 -23.38 -10.78 -6.57
C ALA A 44 -21.94 -10.89 -7.08
N GLY A 45 -21.55 -10.08 -8.07
CA GLY A 45 -20.17 -10.04 -8.58
C GLY A 45 -19.14 -9.69 -7.49
N ILE A 46 -19.40 -8.67 -6.67
CA ILE A 46 -18.53 -8.31 -5.54
C ILE A 46 -18.42 -9.45 -4.53
N SER A 47 -19.52 -10.15 -4.27
CA SER A 47 -19.55 -11.26 -3.32
C SER A 47 -18.74 -12.46 -3.81
N VAL A 48 -18.84 -12.79 -5.09
CA VAL A 48 -18.02 -13.85 -5.71
C VAL A 48 -16.54 -13.49 -5.66
N ALA A 49 -16.17 -12.26 -6.01
CA ALA A 49 -14.78 -11.80 -5.93
C ALA A 49 -14.25 -11.86 -4.48
N ALA A 50 -15.08 -11.48 -3.51
CA ALA A 50 -14.71 -11.55 -2.10
C ALA A 50 -14.58 -12.98 -1.59
N LEU A 51 -15.43 -13.93 -2.02
CA LEU A 51 -15.27 -15.35 -1.69
C LEU A 51 -13.94 -15.90 -2.22
N VAL A 52 -13.55 -15.54 -3.44
CA VAL A 52 -12.24 -15.89 -3.99
C VAL A 52 -11.12 -15.29 -3.14
N ALA A 53 -11.21 -14.01 -2.78
CA ALA A 53 -10.23 -13.36 -1.92
C ALA A 53 -10.12 -14.06 -0.55
N LEU A 54 -11.24 -14.44 0.06
CA LEU A 54 -11.26 -15.17 1.33
C LEU A 54 -10.63 -16.56 1.21
N ALA A 55 -10.87 -17.28 0.12
CA ALA A 55 -10.21 -18.57 -0.12
C ALA A 55 -8.70 -18.41 -0.24
N VAL A 56 -8.27 -17.38 -0.97
CA VAL A 56 -6.87 -17.09 -1.24
C VAL A 56 -6.10 -16.63 0.02
N PHE A 57 -6.72 -15.79 0.86
CA PHE A 57 -6.12 -15.26 2.10
C PHE A 57 -6.35 -16.15 3.33
N GLY A 58 -6.92 -17.34 3.17
CA GLY A 58 -7.14 -18.28 4.28
C GLY A 58 -8.28 -17.92 5.21
N GLY A 59 -9.23 -17.09 4.75
CA GLY A 59 -10.44 -16.71 5.47
C GLY A 59 -11.32 -17.90 5.86
N PHE A 60 -11.20 -19.06 5.21
CA PHE A 60 -11.93 -20.30 5.52
C PHE A 60 -11.14 -21.30 6.38
N SER A 61 -10.02 -20.90 6.97
CA SER A 61 -9.21 -21.80 7.80
C SER A 61 -10.00 -22.39 8.98
N PHE A 62 -11.03 -21.69 9.46
CA PHE A 62 -11.91 -22.15 10.55
C PHE A 62 -12.83 -23.33 10.17
N ILE A 63 -13.06 -23.58 8.87
CA ILE A 63 -13.82 -24.73 8.36
C ILE A 63 -12.91 -25.79 7.70
N GLY A 64 -11.60 -25.70 7.92
CA GLY A 64 -10.64 -26.68 7.42
C GLY A 64 -10.23 -26.49 5.95
N ILE A 65 -10.52 -25.34 5.34
CA ILE A 65 -10.04 -25.01 3.99
C ILE A 65 -8.84 -24.06 4.14
N PRO A 66 -7.60 -24.56 3.98
CA PRO A 66 -6.41 -23.72 4.09
C PRO A 66 -6.29 -22.79 2.88
N GLY A 67 -5.91 -21.54 3.14
CA GLY A 67 -5.51 -20.61 2.08
C GLY A 67 -4.05 -20.76 1.68
N ILE A 68 -3.55 -19.79 0.92
CA ILE A 68 -2.13 -19.72 0.58
C ILE A 68 -1.34 -19.23 1.80
N ASP A 69 -0.17 -19.83 2.07
CA ASP A 69 0.68 -19.50 3.22
C ASP A 69 1.05 -18.00 3.25
N ALA A 70 1.04 -17.41 4.45
CA ALA A 70 1.46 -16.04 4.69
C ALA A 70 2.89 -15.78 4.19
N LYS A 71 3.77 -16.80 4.23
CA LYS A 71 5.13 -16.69 3.68
C LYS A 71 5.14 -16.37 2.19
N PHE A 72 4.24 -16.98 1.41
CA PHE A 72 4.11 -16.69 -0.02
C PHE A 72 3.67 -15.23 -0.22
N TRP A 73 2.66 -14.78 0.53
CA TRP A 73 2.22 -13.39 0.48
C TRP A 73 3.31 -12.40 0.89
N GLY A 74 4.16 -12.78 1.85
CA GLY A 74 5.38 -12.03 2.20
C GLY A 74 6.31 -11.81 1.00
N VAL A 75 6.56 -12.86 0.21
CA VAL A 75 7.37 -12.76 -1.01
C VAL A 75 6.69 -11.91 -2.08
N VAL A 76 5.37 -12.07 -2.26
CA VAL A 76 4.57 -11.24 -3.18
C VAL A 76 4.64 -9.77 -2.80
N VAL A 77 4.51 -9.43 -1.52
CA VAL A 77 4.62 -8.07 -1.00
C VAL A 77 6.03 -7.52 -1.21
N MET A 78 7.07 -8.32 -0.94
CA MET A 78 8.46 -7.93 -1.17
C MET A 78 8.71 -7.58 -2.66
N GLY A 79 8.32 -8.47 -3.58
CA GLY A 79 8.46 -8.24 -5.02
C GLY A 79 7.60 -7.09 -5.51
N GLY A 80 6.35 -7.02 -5.05
CA GLY A 80 5.41 -5.94 -5.36
C GLY A 80 5.91 -4.58 -4.90
N ALA A 81 6.57 -4.49 -3.75
CA ALA A 81 7.12 -3.24 -3.23
C ALA A 81 8.28 -2.70 -4.08
N VAL A 82 9.01 -3.56 -4.77
CA VAL A 82 10.01 -3.14 -5.78
C VAL A 82 9.32 -2.77 -7.09
N ILE A 83 8.42 -3.64 -7.56
CA ILE A 83 7.73 -3.48 -8.84
C ILE A 83 6.90 -2.20 -8.91
N ILE A 84 6.28 -1.79 -7.80
CA ILE A 84 5.44 -0.58 -7.74
C ILE A 84 6.21 0.70 -8.10
N LEU A 85 7.53 0.73 -7.87
CA LEU A 85 8.37 1.87 -8.25
C LEU A 85 8.45 2.05 -9.77
N PHE A 86 8.37 0.97 -10.54
CA PHE A 86 8.31 1.05 -12.01
C PHE A 86 7.01 1.67 -12.50
N PHE A 87 5.93 1.57 -11.72
CA PHE A 87 4.65 2.19 -12.04
C PHE A 87 4.58 3.67 -11.68
N LEU A 88 5.64 4.27 -11.11
CA LEU A 88 5.69 5.71 -10.78
C LEU A 88 5.25 6.64 -11.91
N PRO A 89 5.68 6.46 -13.18
CA PRO A 89 5.24 7.32 -14.29
C PRO A 89 3.72 7.31 -14.53
N TRP A 90 3.03 6.24 -14.13
CA TRP A 90 1.57 6.10 -14.26
C TRP A 90 0.82 6.43 -12.98
N LEU A 91 1.47 6.35 -11.81
CA LEU A 91 0.84 6.64 -10.54
C LEU A 91 0.84 8.14 -10.21
N ASP A 92 1.89 8.86 -10.59
CA ASP A 92 1.99 10.31 -10.36
C ASP A 92 1.25 11.12 -11.42
N HIS A 93 0.05 11.60 -11.06
CA HIS A 93 -0.81 12.40 -11.94
C HIS A 93 -0.72 13.90 -11.67
N SER A 94 0.34 14.37 -10.99
CA SER A 94 0.48 15.78 -10.69
C SER A 94 0.68 16.62 -11.96
N PRO A 95 0.01 17.79 -12.10
CA PRO A 95 0.17 18.66 -13.26
C PRO A 95 1.59 19.26 -13.38
N VAL A 96 2.37 19.21 -12.30
CA VAL A 96 3.68 19.83 -12.19
C VAL A 96 4.74 18.78 -11.86
N LYS A 97 5.77 18.71 -12.72
CA LYS A 97 6.85 17.72 -12.59
C LYS A 97 7.80 17.98 -11.41
N SER A 98 8.15 19.24 -11.16
CA SER A 98 9.11 19.57 -10.09
C SER A 98 8.43 19.77 -8.74
N ILE A 99 8.91 19.05 -7.73
CA ILE A 99 8.46 19.16 -6.33
C ILE A 99 8.57 20.59 -5.77
N ARG A 100 9.45 21.42 -6.33
CA ARG A 100 9.59 22.82 -5.92
C ARG A 100 8.28 23.58 -6.11
N TYR A 101 7.53 23.30 -7.17
CA TYR A 101 6.32 24.02 -7.53
C TYR A 101 5.03 23.28 -7.10
N ARG A 102 5.15 22.08 -6.53
CA ARG A 102 4.03 21.36 -5.91
C ARG A 102 3.57 22.04 -4.61
N PRO A 103 2.31 21.80 -4.20
CA PRO A 103 1.81 22.22 -2.89
C PRO A 103 2.74 21.80 -1.75
N SER A 104 2.81 22.61 -0.70
CA SER A 104 3.70 22.37 0.45
C SER A 104 3.38 21.06 1.17
N TRP A 105 2.10 20.68 1.24
CA TRP A 105 1.67 19.45 1.90
C TRP A 105 2.21 18.18 1.20
N ASN A 106 2.40 18.18 -0.12
CA ASN A 106 3.05 17.06 -0.83
C ASN A 106 4.45 16.82 -0.29
N LYS A 107 5.21 17.89 0.01
CA LYS A 107 6.57 17.79 0.56
C LYS A 107 6.58 17.10 1.93
N TRP A 108 5.61 17.44 2.79
CA TRP A 108 5.43 16.77 4.07
C TRP A 108 5.10 15.30 3.88
N LEU A 109 4.24 14.95 2.92
CA LEU A 109 3.92 13.57 2.61
C LEU A 109 5.16 12.78 2.15
N TYR A 110 5.98 13.36 1.26
CA TYR A 110 7.25 12.75 0.85
C TYR A 110 8.23 12.61 2.02
N LEU A 111 8.30 13.59 2.93
CA LEU A 111 9.15 13.51 4.12
C LEU A 111 8.73 12.35 5.03
N VAL A 112 7.43 12.23 5.31
CA VAL A 112 6.88 11.11 6.10
C VAL A 112 7.17 9.78 5.41
N PHE A 113 7.08 9.71 4.08
CA PHE A 113 7.45 8.51 3.32
C PHE A 113 8.92 8.13 3.48
N VAL A 114 9.83 9.09 3.38
CA VAL A 114 11.27 8.83 3.59
C VAL A 114 11.52 8.34 5.01
N ILE A 115 10.92 8.97 6.03
CA ILE A 115 11.04 8.53 7.43
C ILE A 115 10.52 7.11 7.60
N ASN A 116 9.32 6.80 7.07
CA ASN A 116 8.75 5.47 7.13
C ASN A 116 9.65 4.43 6.44
N PHE A 117 10.22 4.76 5.29
CA PHE A 117 11.13 3.89 4.56
C PHE A 117 12.42 3.59 5.33
N LEU A 118 12.97 4.58 6.04
CA LEU A 118 14.12 4.39 6.92
C LEU A 118 13.78 3.55 8.15
N ILE A 119 12.61 3.75 8.77
CA ILE A 119 12.13 2.93 9.89
C ILE A 119 12.00 1.47 9.46
N LEU A 120 11.40 1.20 8.30
CA LEU A 120 11.30 -0.15 7.73
C LEU A 120 12.69 -0.73 7.44
N GLY A 121 13.59 0.08 6.86
CA GLY A 121 14.98 -0.32 6.64
C GLY A 121 15.71 -0.72 7.92
N TYR A 122 15.50 0.02 9.01
CA TYR A 122 16.04 -0.30 10.32
C TYR A 122 15.42 -1.58 10.90
N LEU A 123 14.09 -1.70 10.87
CA LEU A 123 13.42 -2.91 11.36
C LEU A 123 13.81 -4.14 10.55
N GLY A 124 14.18 -3.98 9.27
CA GLY A 124 14.70 -5.01 8.38
C GLY A 124 15.97 -5.71 8.88
N VAL A 125 16.83 -5.01 9.62
CA VAL A 125 18.05 -5.59 10.20
C VAL A 125 17.88 -6.07 11.64
N GLN A 126 16.83 -5.62 12.31
CA GLN A 126 16.55 -6.01 13.69
C GLN A 126 15.96 -7.43 13.77
N PRO A 127 16.22 -8.15 14.88
CA PRO A 127 15.53 -9.40 15.16
C PRO A 127 14.02 -9.17 15.30
N PRO A 128 13.18 -10.17 14.98
CA PRO A 128 11.73 -10.06 15.15
C PRO A 128 11.36 -9.72 16.60
N SER A 129 10.53 -8.70 16.77
CA SER A 129 9.95 -8.32 18.06
C SER A 129 8.48 -7.98 17.88
N PRO A 130 7.62 -8.17 18.91
CA PRO A 130 6.19 -7.91 18.79
C PRO A 130 5.88 -6.47 18.37
N VAL A 131 6.61 -5.49 18.93
CA VAL A 131 6.43 -4.07 18.58
C VAL A 131 6.96 -3.79 17.17
N GLY A 132 8.14 -4.30 16.83
CA GLY A 132 8.73 -4.13 15.49
C GLY A 132 7.86 -4.72 14.38
N GLU A 133 7.18 -5.84 14.65
CA GLU A 133 6.20 -6.43 13.72
C GLU A 133 5.03 -5.48 13.45
N ARG A 134 4.39 -4.94 14.50
CA ARG A 134 3.26 -4.01 14.35
C ARG A 134 3.66 -2.73 13.62
N VAL A 135 4.84 -2.18 13.95
CA VAL A 135 5.38 -1.01 13.24
C VAL A 135 5.65 -1.34 11.78
N SER A 136 6.19 -2.53 11.48
CA SER A 136 6.43 -2.98 10.10
C SER A 136 5.13 -3.18 9.33
N GLN A 137 4.07 -3.70 9.96
CA GLN A 137 2.73 -3.84 9.36
C GLN A 137 2.15 -2.48 8.97
N VAL A 138 2.12 -1.53 9.91
CA VAL A 138 1.62 -0.17 9.65
C VAL A 138 2.48 0.53 8.60
N GLY A 139 3.81 0.41 8.69
CA GLY A 139 4.72 1.03 7.73
C GLY A 139 4.59 0.43 6.33
N THR A 140 4.29 -0.87 6.21
CA THR A 140 4.03 -1.54 4.93
C THR A 140 2.72 -1.04 4.33
N LEU A 141 1.65 -0.95 5.13
CA LEU A 141 0.37 -0.37 4.69
C LEU A 141 0.53 1.08 4.23
N PHE A 142 1.30 1.88 4.98
CA PHE A 142 1.63 3.25 4.58
C PHE A 142 2.42 3.29 3.27
N TYR A 143 3.42 2.41 3.09
CA TYR A 143 4.23 2.35 1.87
C TYR A 143 3.35 2.07 0.64
N PHE A 144 2.54 1.02 0.65
CA PHE A 144 1.63 0.73 -0.47
C PHE A 144 0.54 1.79 -0.61
N GLY A 145 -0.03 2.27 0.50
CA GLY A 145 -1.02 3.34 0.50
C GLY A 145 -0.48 4.62 -0.15
N PHE A 146 0.77 4.98 0.11
CA PHE A 146 1.43 6.14 -0.50
C PHE A 146 1.43 6.04 -2.03
N PHE A 147 1.82 4.89 -2.60
CA PHE A 147 1.84 4.70 -4.06
C PHE A 147 0.46 4.49 -4.66
N LEU A 148 -0.39 3.65 -4.07
CA LEU A 148 -1.72 3.34 -4.59
C LEU A 148 -2.68 4.53 -4.52
N LEU A 149 -2.53 5.39 -3.51
CA LEU A 149 -3.31 6.63 -3.40
C LEU A 149 -2.67 7.80 -4.18
N MET A 150 -1.45 7.64 -4.72
CA MET A 150 -0.74 8.66 -5.48
C MET A 150 -1.55 9.27 -6.61
N PRO A 151 -2.32 8.49 -7.41
CA PRO A 151 -3.19 9.08 -8.42
C PRO A 151 -4.20 10.07 -7.87
N TRP A 152 -4.61 9.94 -6.61
CA TRP A 152 -5.55 10.85 -5.99
C TRP A 152 -4.85 12.03 -5.32
N TRP A 153 -3.91 11.75 -4.41
CA TRP A 153 -3.33 12.78 -3.58
C TRP A 153 -2.36 13.67 -4.38
N SER A 154 -1.63 13.16 -5.38
CA SER A 154 -0.67 13.96 -6.16
C SER A 154 -1.29 15.14 -6.94
N ARG A 155 -2.61 15.07 -7.18
CA ARG A 155 -3.41 16.10 -7.87
C ARG A 155 -4.00 17.17 -6.95
N LEU A 156 -4.03 16.94 -5.64
CA LEU A 156 -4.71 17.84 -4.71
C LEU A 156 -3.84 19.06 -4.40
N GLY A 157 -4.49 20.23 -4.33
CA GLY A 157 -3.86 21.52 -4.00
C GLY A 157 -3.41 22.32 -5.22
N GLU A 158 -3.12 23.60 -4.97
CA GLU A 158 -2.78 24.56 -6.03
C GLU A 158 -1.27 24.60 -6.30
N PRO A 159 -0.82 24.27 -7.52
CA PRO A 159 0.59 24.36 -7.87
C PRO A 159 1.03 25.82 -8.04
N ARG A 160 2.28 26.11 -7.67
CA ARG A 160 2.90 27.39 -7.96
C ARG A 160 3.24 27.50 -9.45
N PRO A 161 3.21 28.72 -10.03
CA PRO A 161 3.52 28.91 -11.44
C PRO A 161 4.93 28.42 -11.76
N VAL A 162 5.03 27.56 -12.77
CA VAL A 162 6.30 27.06 -13.29
C VAL A 162 6.89 28.10 -14.28
N PRO A 163 8.22 28.31 -14.31
CA PRO A 163 8.83 29.21 -15.27
C PRO A 163 8.56 28.77 -16.71
N ALA A 164 8.20 29.71 -17.58
CA ALA A 164 7.93 29.44 -18.99
C ALA A 164 9.18 29.02 -19.79
N ARG A 165 10.38 29.43 -19.32
CA ARG A 165 11.66 29.04 -19.90
C ARG A 165 12.71 28.85 -18.82
N VAL A 166 13.61 27.88 -19.03
CA VAL A 166 14.75 27.64 -18.15
C VAL A 166 15.86 28.63 -18.55
N ILE A 167 16.12 29.65 -17.73
CA ILE A 167 17.28 30.53 -17.93
C ILE A 167 18.44 29.90 -17.17
N PHE A 168 19.34 29.23 -17.90
CA PHE A 168 20.54 28.66 -17.31
C PHE A 168 21.49 29.78 -16.86
N LYS A 169 21.83 29.81 -15.57
CA LYS A 169 22.92 30.62 -15.05
C LYS A 169 24.08 29.67 -14.69
N PRO A 170 25.22 29.72 -15.40
CA PRO A 170 26.42 29.02 -14.97
C PRO A 170 26.88 29.56 -13.61
N HIS A 171 27.44 28.67 -12.79
CA HIS A 171 28.03 28.96 -11.48
C HIS A 171 29.52 29.26 -11.62
#